data_AF-A0A077Z1W1-F1
#
_entry.id   AF-A0A077Z1W1-F1
#
_cell.length_a   1.000
_cell.length_b   1.000
_cell.length_c   1.000
_cell.angle_alpha   90.00
_cell.angle_beta   90.00
_cell.angle_gamma   90.00
#
_symmetry.space_group_name_H-M   'P 1'
#
loop_
_entity.id
_entity.type
_entity.pdbx_description
1 polymer ?
#
loop_
_entity_poly.entity_id
_entity_poly.type
_entity_poly.pdbx_seq_one_letter_code
_entity_poly.pdbx_strand_id
1 'polypeptide(L)'
;MYTTGQIVFSMMQRQMLSGVIAGDLPYGYIMNTLKNLVSSTFGKHSVKRPLIVSSRGNEMFFKQTHSDGSTCLWLNTAFIPSHEVGKMILPSPSNEKKEPSDDNTFCVRVELPASRLSGVDRLFVFNQLLLPIAYAHCPDLIVMELDFHDSFYLGIQPSLYSFMVSNLMALASGRLLIIATAKDAACKVEEYLLSVLTPLAGSNGHVQDSVGNGSVSAECIWMTASAVCQLQHLYPFLKSIFLPSREDVNVENTPSSSKPSGKPAADHSSSSAPQVLSKRKSVLSKDKSPQITSSINDGDSNRVVDKTADHTNCFDLGLERLATNFGVERLIANLPLMRIPVVSF
;
A
#
# COMPACT_ATOMS: atom_id res chain seq x y z
N MET A 1 14.26 -3.78 -25.58
CA MET A 1 13.29 -3.97 -24.49
C MET A 1 13.79 -5.10 -23.60
N TYR A 2 13.96 -4.88 -22.31
CA TYR A 2 14.37 -5.95 -21.39
C TYR A 2 13.14 -6.77 -20.99
N THR A 3 13.24 -8.10 -21.02
CA THR A 3 12.22 -8.96 -20.41
C THR A 3 12.36 -8.91 -18.88
N THR A 4 11.29 -9.23 -18.14
CA THR A 4 11.34 -9.29 -16.67
C THR A 4 12.45 -10.22 -16.17
N GLY A 5 12.67 -11.35 -16.85
CA GLY A 5 13.76 -12.28 -16.55
C GLY A 5 15.15 -11.65 -16.77
N GLN A 6 15.33 -10.87 -17.85
CA GLN A 6 16.59 -10.15 -18.07
C GLN A 6 16.84 -9.07 -17.02
N ILE A 7 15.80 -8.36 -16.56
CA ILE A 7 15.94 -7.38 -15.47
C ILE A 7 16.37 -8.07 -14.18
N VAL A 8 15.69 -9.18 -13.81
CA VAL A 8 16.07 -9.98 -12.64
C VAL A 8 17.49 -10.50 -12.77
N PHE A 9 17.87 -11.02 -13.93
CA PHE A 9 19.24 -11.46 -14.19
C PHE A 9 20.26 -10.32 -13.98
N SER A 10 20.03 -9.14 -14.56
CA SER A 10 20.90 -7.98 -14.39
C SER A 10 20.98 -7.51 -12.94
N MET A 11 19.89 -7.60 -12.17
CA MET A 11 19.90 -7.32 -10.71
C MET A 11 20.77 -8.33 -9.95
N MET A 12 20.63 -9.62 -10.26
CA MET A 12 21.42 -10.67 -9.60
C MET A 12 22.91 -10.60 -9.96
N GLN A 13 23.23 -10.17 -11.19
CA GLN A 13 24.61 -9.89 -11.62
C GLN A 13 25.14 -8.52 -11.14
N ARG A 14 24.39 -7.79 -10.32
CA ARG A 14 24.73 -6.44 -9.82
C ARG A 14 25.03 -5.41 -10.92
N GLN A 15 24.49 -5.64 -12.13
CA GLN A 15 24.55 -4.68 -13.23
C GLN A 15 23.50 -3.58 -13.07
N MET A 16 22.47 -3.85 -12.27
CA MET A 16 21.42 -2.94 -11.87
C MET A 16 21.08 -3.15 -10.41
N LEU A 17 20.71 -2.08 -9.69
CA LEU A 17 20.23 -2.22 -8.32
C LEU A 17 18.72 -2.48 -8.30
N SER A 18 17.96 -1.62 -8.97
CA SER A 18 16.49 -1.62 -8.98
C SER A 18 15.97 -1.37 -10.40
N GLY A 19 14.66 -1.58 -10.60
CA GLY A 19 14.04 -1.42 -11.91
C GLY A 19 12.53 -1.27 -11.81
N VAL A 20 11.95 -0.61 -12.81
CA VAL A 20 10.50 -0.38 -12.91
C VAL A 20 10.03 -0.79 -14.30
N ILE A 21 8.99 -1.62 -14.32
CA ILE A 21 8.18 -1.90 -15.50
C ILE A 21 6.82 -1.26 -15.23
N ALA A 22 6.48 -0.20 -15.97
CA ALA A 22 5.20 0.48 -15.83
C ALA A 22 4.65 0.82 -17.21
N GLY A 23 3.35 0.69 -17.39
CA GLY A 23 2.68 0.99 -18.66
C GLY A 23 1.21 0.62 -18.64
N ASP A 24 0.58 0.67 -19.81
CA ASP A 24 -0.80 0.21 -19.99
C ASP A 24 -0.86 -1.33 -20.04
N LEU A 25 -0.55 -1.94 -18.89
CA LEU A 25 -0.45 -3.39 -18.72
C LEU A 25 -1.75 -3.92 -18.13
N PRO A 26 -2.47 -4.83 -18.82
CA PRO A 26 -3.59 -5.52 -18.22
C PRO A 26 -3.16 -6.29 -16.97
N TYR A 27 -3.95 -6.28 -15.90
CA TYR A 27 -3.60 -6.94 -14.65
C TYR A 27 -3.28 -8.45 -14.82
N GLY A 28 -3.99 -9.13 -15.74
CA GLY A 28 -3.70 -10.53 -16.09
C GLY A 28 -2.27 -10.75 -16.60
N TYR A 29 -1.68 -9.77 -17.30
CA TYR A 29 -0.29 -9.80 -17.74
C TYR A 29 0.68 -9.72 -16.55
N ILE A 30 0.40 -8.82 -15.59
CA ILE A 30 1.20 -8.68 -14.36
C ILE A 30 1.17 -10.00 -13.58
N MET A 31 -0.02 -10.59 -13.40
CA MET A 31 -0.16 -11.86 -12.69
C MET A 31 0.55 -13.02 -13.39
N ASN A 32 0.48 -13.10 -14.71
CA ASN A 32 1.23 -14.08 -15.48
C ASN A 32 2.75 -13.86 -15.33
N THR A 33 3.19 -12.59 -15.32
CA THR A 33 4.59 -12.23 -15.09
C THR A 33 5.06 -12.67 -13.71
N LEU A 34 4.31 -12.39 -12.64
CA LEU A 34 4.63 -12.86 -11.29
C LEU A 34 4.67 -14.40 -11.21
N LYS A 35 3.70 -15.09 -11.82
CA LYS A 35 3.70 -16.56 -11.89
C LYS A 35 4.94 -17.10 -12.60
N ASN A 36 5.33 -16.51 -13.73
CA ASN A 36 6.53 -16.90 -14.48
C ASN A 36 7.83 -16.60 -13.73
N LEU A 37 7.84 -15.53 -12.92
CA LEU A 37 8.95 -15.22 -12.04
C LEU A 37 9.16 -16.34 -11.02
N VAL A 38 8.08 -16.73 -10.32
CA VAL A 38 8.10 -17.81 -9.33
C VAL A 38 8.43 -19.16 -9.94
N SER A 39 7.76 -19.55 -11.03
CA SER A 39 7.86 -20.91 -11.58
C SER A 39 9.14 -21.19 -12.35
N SER A 40 9.81 -20.17 -12.88
CA SER A 40 10.91 -20.39 -13.82
C SER A 40 12.08 -19.42 -13.69
N THR A 41 11.86 -18.17 -13.29
CA THR A 41 12.92 -17.15 -13.35
C THR A 41 13.81 -17.20 -12.12
N PHE A 42 13.22 -17.34 -10.93
CA PHE A 42 13.99 -17.36 -9.67
C PHE A 42 14.95 -18.54 -9.58
N GLY A 43 14.49 -19.76 -9.93
CA GLY A 43 15.35 -20.93 -10.02
C GLY A 43 16.50 -20.76 -11.03
N LYS A 44 16.19 -20.28 -12.25
CA LYS A 44 17.19 -20.04 -13.30
C LYS A 44 18.25 -19.01 -12.93
N HIS A 45 17.89 -18.00 -12.13
CA HIS A 45 18.80 -16.90 -11.75
C HIS A 45 19.30 -17.01 -10.31
N SER A 46 19.19 -18.19 -9.69
CA SER A 46 19.71 -18.48 -8.34
C SER A 46 19.20 -17.51 -7.25
N VAL A 47 17.95 -17.05 -7.38
CA VAL A 47 17.28 -16.21 -6.37
C VAL A 47 16.75 -17.11 -5.27
N LYS A 48 17.39 -17.12 -4.10
CA LYS A 48 17.10 -18.09 -3.03
C LYS A 48 15.91 -17.72 -2.18
N ARG A 49 15.67 -16.42 -1.93
CA ARG A 49 14.64 -15.93 -0.99
C ARG A 49 13.90 -14.74 -1.61
N PRO A 50 13.20 -14.93 -2.74
CA PRO A 50 12.41 -13.85 -3.31
C PRO A 50 11.25 -13.48 -2.38
N LEU A 51 10.94 -12.18 -2.31
CA LEU A 51 9.73 -11.64 -1.69
C LEU A 51 8.88 -10.97 -2.76
N ILE A 52 7.63 -11.41 -2.89
CA ILE A 52 6.62 -10.75 -3.73
C ILE A 52 5.67 -9.98 -2.84
N VAL A 53 5.52 -8.69 -3.10
CA VAL A 53 4.54 -7.81 -2.44
C VAL A 53 3.48 -7.43 -3.46
N SER A 54 2.25 -7.87 -3.25
CA SER A 54 1.09 -7.49 -4.05
C SER A 54 0.15 -6.60 -3.26
N SER A 55 -0.55 -5.72 -3.98
CA SER A 55 -1.50 -4.77 -3.38
C SER A 55 -2.94 -5.04 -3.79
N ARG A 56 -3.17 -5.77 -4.88
CA ARG A 56 -4.53 -6.06 -5.37
C ARG A 56 -5.06 -7.43 -4.90
N GLY A 57 -6.28 -7.46 -4.38
CA GLY A 57 -6.97 -8.69 -3.99
C GLY A 57 -8.18 -8.46 -3.11
N ASN A 58 -8.96 -9.53 -2.88
CA ASN A 58 -10.13 -9.50 -1.99
C ASN A 58 -9.85 -10.12 -0.61
N GLU A 59 -8.65 -10.67 -0.43
CA GLU A 59 -8.18 -11.26 0.82
C GLU A 59 -6.71 -10.89 0.98
N MET A 60 -6.30 -10.61 2.22
CA MET A 60 -4.88 -10.57 2.54
C MET A 60 -4.38 -12.00 2.66
N PHE A 61 -3.21 -12.30 2.10
CA PHE A 61 -2.62 -13.62 2.26
C PHE A 61 -1.09 -13.60 2.33
N PHE A 62 -0.55 -14.63 2.95
CA PHE A 62 0.87 -14.92 3.04
C PHE A 62 1.08 -16.34 2.53
N LYS A 63 1.72 -16.46 1.38
CA LYS A 63 1.96 -17.75 0.73
C LYS A 63 3.44 -17.99 0.59
N GLN A 64 3.95 -19.04 1.21
CA GLN A 64 5.31 -19.50 0.99
C GLN A 64 5.31 -20.70 0.06
N THR A 65 6.14 -20.63 -0.98
CA THR A 65 6.32 -21.73 -1.94
C THR A 65 7.79 -22.09 -2.01
N HIS A 66 8.10 -23.38 -1.94
CA HIS A 66 9.45 -23.88 -2.21
C HIS A 66 9.54 -24.46 -3.63
N SER A 67 10.49 -23.95 -4.43
CA SER A 67 10.74 -24.41 -5.80
C SER A 67 12.21 -24.22 -6.14
N ASP A 68 12.87 -25.24 -6.70
CA ASP A 68 14.25 -25.17 -7.21
C ASP A 68 15.26 -24.54 -6.23
N GLY A 69 15.21 -24.97 -4.96
CA GLY A 69 16.09 -24.44 -3.90
C GLY A 69 15.78 -23.00 -3.47
N SER A 70 14.71 -22.41 -4.02
CA SER A 70 14.23 -21.08 -3.70
C SER A 70 13.04 -21.17 -2.75
N THR A 71 13.03 -20.32 -1.72
CA THR A 71 11.92 -20.15 -0.78
C THR A 71 11.27 -18.80 -1.05
N CYS A 72 10.25 -18.80 -1.90
CA CYS A 72 9.52 -17.58 -2.25
C CYS A 72 8.47 -17.29 -1.19
N LEU A 73 8.43 -16.06 -0.69
CA LEU A 73 7.34 -15.55 0.12
C LEU A 73 6.52 -14.56 -0.70
N TRP A 74 5.23 -14.82 -0.85
CA TRP A 74 4.28 -13.94 -1.50
C TRP A 74 3.31 -13.38 -0.47
N LEU A 75 3.38 -12.08 -0.27
CA LEU A 75 2.49 -11.33 0.59
C LEU A 75 1.56 -10.47 -0.26
N ASN A 76 0.26 -10.74 -0.19
CA ASN A 76 -0.74 -9.84 -0.74
C ASN A 76 -1.38 -9.04 0.38
N THR A 77 -1.24 -7.72 0.34
CA THR A 77 -1.81 -6.80 1.33
C THR A 77 -3.28 -6.49 1.06
N ALA A 78 -3.75 -6.71 -0.17
CA ALA A 78 -5.10 -6.37 -0.62
C ALA A 78 -5.53 -4.92 -0.28
N PHE A 79 -4.59 -3.98 -0.37
CA PHE A 79 -4.85 -2.54 -0.27
C PHE A 79 -5.81 -2.01 -1.35
N ILE A 80 -5.91 -2.74 -2.46
CA ILE A 80 -6.75 -2.47 -3.62
C ILE A 80 -7.71 -3.66 -3.78
N PRO A 81 -9.01 -3.52 -3.43
CA PRO A 81 -9.99 -4.58 -3.65
C PRO A 81 -10.13 -4.88 -5.14
N SER A 82 -10.28 -6.16 -5.48
CA SER A 82 -10.52 -6.57 -6.86
C SER A 82 -12.03 -6.53 -7.17
N HIS A 83 -12.43 -5.66 -8.10
CA HIS A 83 -13.81 -5.59 -8.60
C HIS A 83 -14.24 -6.85 -9.38
N GLU A 84 -13.31 -7.75 -9.71
CA GLU A 84 -13.62 -9.05 -10.32
C GLU A 84 -14.14 -10.04 -9.27
N VAL A 85 -15.37 -9.82 -8.83
CA VAL A 85 -16.19 -10.81 -8.10
C VAL A 85 -16.51 -11.95 -9.07
N GLY A 86 -15.61 -12.93 -9.23
CA GLY A 86 -16.00 -14.20 -9.84
C GLY A 86 -14.98 -15.04 -10.62
N LYS A 87 -13.73 -14.63 -10.87
CA LYS A 87 -12.83 -15.46 -11.73
C LYS A 87 -11.35 -15.60 -11.38
N MET A 88 -10.81 -14.90 -10.38
CA MET A 88 -9.47 -15.22 -9.88
C MET A 88 -9.53 -16.20 -8.71
N ILE A 89 -9.82 -17.46 -9.02
CA ILE A 89 -9.50 -18.58 -8.12
C ILE A 89 -7.98 -18.74 -8.13
N LEU A 90 -7.28 -18.06 -7.22
CA LEU A 90 -6.17 -18.71 -6.53
C LEU A 90 -6.83 -19.80 -5.68
N PRO A 91 -6.37 -21.07 -5.71
CA PRO A 91 -7.10 -22.21 -5.18
C PRO A 91 -7.54 -21.92 -3.75
N SER A 92 -8.82 -21.59 -3.61
CA SER A 92 -9.51 -21.39 -2.35
C SER A 92 -9.66 -22.76 -1.71
N PRO A 93 -9.19 -22.99 -0.48
CA PRO A 93 -9.50 -24.20 0.25
C PRO A 93 -10.93 -24.05 0.79
N SER A 94 -11.92 -24.05 -0.09
CA SER A 94 -13.31 -24.19 0.29
C SER A 94 -13.64 -25.67 0.27
N ASN A 95 -13.63 -26.29 1.45
CA ASN A 95 -14.44 -27.44 1.85
C ASN A 95 -14.87 -28.39 0.72
N GLU A 96 -13.94 -29.16 0.15
CA GLU A 96 -14.28 -30.39 -0.55
C GLU A 96 -12.99 -31.20 -0.77
N LYS A 97 -12.93 -32.38 -0.15
CA LYS A 97 -11.97 -33.48 -0.39
C LYS A 97 -10.49 -33.09 -0.36
N LYS A 98 -9.89 -33.35 0.80
CA LYS A 98 -8.51 -33.83 1.05
C LYS A 98 -7.80 -34.33 -0.23
N GLU A 99 -7.28 -33.42 -1.04
CA GLU A 99 -6.30 -33.75 -2.07
C GLU A 99 -4.96 -34.04 -1.39
N PRO A 100 -4.22 -35.07 -1.83
CA PRO A 100 -2.95 -35.40 -1.24
C PRO A 100 -1.94 -34.30 -1.58
N SER A 101 -1.35 -33.75 -0.53
CA SER A 101 0.00 -33.20 -0.44
C SER A 101 0.89 -33.37 -1.69
N ASP A 102 1.17 -32.26 -2.37
CA ASP A 102 2.50 -31.97 -2.93
C ASP A 102 3.18 -30.87 -2.06
N ASP A 103 3.33 -31.28 -0.80
CA ASP A 103 4.40 -31.16 0.19
C ASP A 103 5.22 -29.89 0.48
N ASN A 104 5.01 -28.72 -0.14
CA ASN A 104 5.91 -27.59 0.16
C ASN A 104 5.34 -26.17 -0.02
N THR A 105 4.03 -26.00 0.18
CA THR A 105 3.38 -24.68 0.15
C THR A 105 2.57 -24.42 1.41
N PHE A 106 2.83 -23.30 2.07
CA PHE A 106 2.05 -22.81 3.22
C PHE A 106 1.29 -21.55 2.83
N CYS A 107 0.05 -21.39 3.29
CA CYS A 107 -0.77 -20.22 2.98
C CYS A 107 -1.59 -19.80 4.21
N VAL A 108 -1.39 -18.57 4.69
CA VAL A 108 -2.25 -17.90 5.68
C VAL A 108 -3.14 -16.93 4.93
N ARG A 109 -4.45 -17.00 5.16
CA ARG A 109 -5.44 -16.07 4.61
C ARG A 109 -6.05 -15.28 5.74
N VAL A 110 -6.23 -13.99 5.52
CA VAL A 110 -6.74 -13.05 6.51
C VAL A 110 -7.88 -12.28 5.86
N GLU A 111 -9.05 -12.37 6.50
CA GLU A 111 -10.24 -11.65 6.06
C GLU A 111 -10.03 -10.15 6.23
N LEU A 112 -10.39 -9.39 5.20
CA LEU A 112 -10.32 -7.93 5.24
C LEU A 112 -11.50 -7.35 6.01
N PRO A 113 -11.32 -6.19 6.66
CA PRO A 113 -12.41 -5.41 7.23
C PRO A 113 -13.52 -5.15 6.22
N ALA A 114 -14.76 -5.09 6.69
CA ALA A 114 -15.89 -4.68 5.86
C ALA A 114 -15.74 -3.23 5.39
N SER A 115 -15.08 -2.40 6.20
CA SER A 115 -14.73 -1.02 5.85
C SER A 115 -13.47 -0.97 4.97
N ARG A 116 -13.40 0.07 4.11
CA ARG A 116 -12.19 0.31 3.31
C ARG A 116 -11.06 0.76 4.24
N LEU A 117 -9.87 0.18 4.07
CA LEU A 117 -8.68 0.61 4.79
C LEU A 117 -8.35 2.07 4.45
N SER A 118 -8.19 2.90 5.47
CA SER A 118 -7.72 4.29 5.32
C SER A 118 -6.22 4.34 4.97
N GLY A 119 -5.69 5.53 4.67
CA GLY A 119 -4.24 5.71 4.49
C GLY A 119 -3.43 5.30 5.72
N VAL A 120 -3.94 5.65 6.92
CA VAL A 120 -3.34 5.30 8.21
C VAL A 120 -3.41 3.78 8.46
N ASP A 121 -4.51 3.12 8.10
CA ASP A 121 -4.63 1.66 8.22
C ASP A 121 -3.63 0.93 7.30
N ARG A 122 -3.48 1.37 6.04
CA ARG A 122 -2.50 0.79 5.12
C ARG A 122 -1.07 0.96 5.62
N LEU A 123 -0.75 2.15 6.16
CA LEU A 123 0.55 2.42 6.78
C LEU A 123 0.78 1.54 8.02
N PHE A 124 -0.26 1.33 8.83
CA PHE A 124 -0.22 0.43 9.99
C PHE A 124 0.05 -1.01 9.58
N VAL A 125 -0.69 -1.57 8.61
CA VAL A 125 -0.44 -2.92 8.07
C VAL A 125 0.99 -3.02 7.51
N PHE A 126 1.45 -2.02 6.78
CA PHE A 126 2.80 -2.03 6.24
C PHE A 126 3.87 -2.07 7.35
N ASN A 127 3.76 -1.21 8.36
CA ASN A 127 4.75 -1.11 9.44
C ASN A 127 4.67 -2.25 10.46
N GLN A 128 3.47 -2.71 10.81
CA GLN A 128 3.25 -3.67 11.90
C GLN A 128 3.17 -5.11 11.43
N LEU A 129 3.05 -5.36 10.13
CA LEU A 129 2.92 -6.71 9.58
C LEU A 129 3.92 -6.96 8.46
N LEU A 130 3.84 -6.20 7.37
CA LEU A 130 4.64 -6.45 6.17
C LEU A 130 6.14 -6.29 6.44
N LEU A 131 6.57 -5.14 6.96
CA LEU A 131 7.99 -4.88 7.22
C LEU A 131 8.59 -5.92 8.17
N PRO A 132 8.03 -6.21 9.36
CA PRO A 132 8.57 -7.23 10.25
C PRO A 132 8.74 -8.59 9.58
N ILE A 133 7.77 -9.03 8.77
CA ILE A 133 7.84 -10.28 8.01
C ILE A 133 8.93 -10.20 6.94
N ALA A 134 9.04 -9.09 6.22
CA ALA A 134 10.06 -8.90 5.20
C ALA A 134 11.48 -8.94 5.79
N TYR A 135 11.70 -8.32 6.96
CA TYR A 135 12.97 -8.41 7.70
C TYR A 135 13.26 -9.86 8.14
N ALA A 136 12.26 -10.58 8.66
CA ALA A 136 12.37 -11.99 9.04
C ALA A 136 12.74 -12.89 7.85
N HIS A 137 12.09 -12.64 6.72
CA HIS A 137 12.29 -13.38 5.49
C HIS A 137 13.62 -13.04 4.81
N CYS A 138 14.32 -11.99 5.22
CA CYS A 138 15.65 -11.61 4.74
C CYS A 138 15.81 -11.84 3.21
N PRO A 139 14.98 -11.18 2.39
CA PRO A 139 14.91 -11.48 0.97
C PRO A 139 16.22 -11.13 0.26
N ASP A 140 16.52 -11.86 -0.81
CA ASP A 140 17.61 -11.53 -1.72
C ASP A 140 17.13 -10.86 -3.02
N LEU A 141 15.82 -10.77 -3.24
CA LEU A 141 15.17 -9.99 -4.28
C LEU A 141 13.76 -9.65 -3.83
N ILE A 142 13.31 -8.42 -4.11
CA ILE A 142 11.93 -8.00 -3.86
C ILE A 142 11.27 -7.65 -5.19
N VAL A 143 10.05 -8.16 -5.40
CA VAL A 143 9.18 -7.79 -6.52
C VAL A 143 7.92 -7.19 -5.95
N MET A 144 7.61 -5.95 -6.31
CA MET A 144 6.44 -5.22 -5.84
C MET A 144 5.50 -4.92 -6.99
N GLU A 145 4.25 -5.35 -6.84
CA GLU A 145 3.17 -5.12 -7.78
C GLU A 145 2.31 -3.93 -7.34
N LEU A 146 2.03 -3.03 -8.27
CA LEU A 146 1.24 -1.82 -8.05
C LEU A 146 0.20 -1.60 -9.14
N ASP A 147 -0.86 -0.89 -8.78
CA ASP A 147 -1.91 -0.46 -9.69
C ASP A 147 -2.18 1.04 -9.48
N PHE A 148 -1.66 1.86 -10.38
CA PHE A 148 -1.75 3.32 -10.26
C PHE A 148 -3.16 3.84 -10.56
N HIS A 149 -3.92 3.13 -11.40
CA HIS A 149 -5.28 3.50 -11.72
C HIS A 149 -6.18 3.37 -10.49
N ASP A 150 -6.30 2.16 -9.96
CA ASP A 150 -7.21 1.92 -8.85
C ASP A 150 -6.74 2.62 -7.57
N SER A 151 -5.43 2.83 -7.40
CA SER A 151 -4.90 3.66 -6.32
C SER A 151 -5.44 5.08 -6.34
N PHE A 152 -5.51 5.69 -7.54
CA PHE A 152 -6.09 7.01 -7.71
C PHE A 152 -7.58 7.02 -7.34
N TYR A 153 -8.37 6.07 -7.84
CA TYR A 153 -9.80 5.98 -7.53
C TYR A 153 -10.10 5.66 -6.06
N LEU A 154 -9.21 4.92 -5.39
CA LEU A 154 -9.33 4.57 -3.98
C LEU A 154 -8.73 5.60 -3.02
N GLY A 155 -8.16 6.69 -3.55
CA GLY A 155 -7.57 7.77 -2.76
C GLY A 155 -6.30 7.35 -2.01
N ILE A 156 -5.55 6.37 -2.53
CA ILE A 156 -4.24 6.02 -2.00
C ILE A 156 -3.28 7.17 -2.30
N GLN A 157 -2.60 7.71 -1.30
CA GLN A 157 -1.68 8.82 -1.53
C GLN A 157 -0.37 8.32 -2.17
N PRO A 158 0.18 8.97 -3.19
CA PRO A 158 1.47 8.58 -3.78
C PRO A 158 2.61 8.55 -2.74
N SER A 159 2.55 9.39 -1.72
CA SER A 159 3.49 9.38 -0.58
C SER A 159 3.56 8.03 0.15
N LEU A 160 2.47 7.24 0.16
CA LEU A 160 2.50 5.87 0.69
C LEU A 160 3.45 4.98 -0.11
N TYR A 161 3.43 5.05 -1.44
CA TYR A 161 4.35 4.28 -2.26
C TYR A 161 5.79 4.75 -2.11
N SER A 162 6.01 6.06 -2.01
CA SER A 162 7.34 6.58 -1.73
C SER A 162 7.90 6.04 -0.41
N PHE A 163 7.05 6.02 0.63
CA PHE A 163 7.40 5.43 1.92
C PHE A 163 7.67 3.93 1.84
N MET A 164 6.80 3.16 1.16
CA MET A 164 6.95 1.72 1.00
C MET A 164 8.24 1.37 0.26
N VAL A 165 8.48 2.01 -0.89
CA VAL A 165 9.67 1.78 -1.72
C VAL A 165 10.94 2.14 -0.96
N SER A 166 10.97 3.27 -0.25
CA SER A 166 12.13 3.69 0.55
C SER A 166 12.50 2.64 1.61
N ASN A 167 11.50 2.11 2.34
CA ASN A 167 11.75 1.08 3.36
C ASN A 167 12.14 -0.28 2.75
N LEU A 168 11.52 -0.67 1.63
CA LEU A 168 11.86 -1.93 0.95
C LEU A 168 13.25 -1.89 0.29
N MET A 169 13.72 -0.72 -0.14
CA MET A 169 15.09 -0.54 -0.66
C MET A 169 16.18 -0.81 0.39
N ALA A 170 15.87 -0.76 1.68
CA ALA A 170 16.81 -1.13 2.74
C ALA A 170 17.05 -2.66 2.84
N LEU A 171 16.17 -3.46 2.23
CA LEU A 171 16.24 -4.92 2.19
C LEU A 171 16.86 -5.40 0.87
N ALA A 172 17.24 -6.68 0.78
CA ALA A 172 17.77 -7.30 -0.44
C ALA A 172 18.96 -6.54 -1.10
N SER A 173 19.72 -5.75 -0.32
CA SER A 173 20.74 -4.82 -0.84
C SER A 173 20.20 -3.86 -1.91
N GLY A 174 18.95 -3.39 -1.78
CA GLY A 174 18.29 -2.52 -2.76
C GLY A 174 17.78 -3.22 -4.02
N ARG A 175 17.84 -4.55 -4.10
CA ARG A 175 17.31 -5.32 -5.23
C ARG A 175 15.79 -5.35 -5.22
N LEU A 176 15.19 -4.32 -5.82
CA LEU A 176 13.76 -4.11 -5.91
C LEU A 176 13.31 -3.92 -7.37
N LEU A 177 12.44 -4.81 -7.82
CA LEU A 177 11.73 -4.71 -9.10
C LEU A 177 10.29 -4.29 -8.84
N ILE A 178 9.85 -3.22 -9.49
CA ILE A 178 8.46 -2.77 -9.42
C ILE A 178 7.77 -3.04 -10.75
N ILE A 179 6.59 -3.63 -10.69
CA ILE A 179 5.73 -3.87 -11.85
C ILE A 179 4.41 -3.16 -11.58
N ALA A 180 4.14 -2.11 -12.34
CA ALA A 180 2.96 -1.28 -12.14
C ALA A 180 2.06 -1.30 -13.38
N THR A 181 0.74 -1.46 -13.18
CA THR A 181 -0.22 -1.09 -14.21
C THR A 181 -0.59 0.39 -14.06
N ALA A 182 -0.65 1.07 -15.18
CA ALA A 182 -1.22 2.39 -15.32
C ALA A 182 -2.38 2.38 -16.34
N LYS A 183 -2.97 1.19 -16.57
CA LYS A 183 -4.09 1.01 -17.48
C LYS A 183 -5.25 1.92 -17.08
N ASP A 184 -5.80 2.65 -18.05
CA ASP A 184 -6.90 3.62 -17.86
C ASP A 184 -6.58 4.78 -16.91
N ALA A 185 -5.34 4.92 -16.41
CA ALA A 185 -4.95 5.98 -15.49
C ALA A 185 -4.71 7.29 -16.27
N ALA A 186 -5.80 7.98 -16.61
CA ALA A 186 -5.74 9.25 -17.33
C ALA A 186 -5.25 10.42 -16.47
N CYS A 187 -5.24 10.28 -15.14
CA CYS A 187 -4.92 11.35 -14.20
C CYS A 187 -3.85 10.91 -13.19
N LYS A 188 -2.87 11.78 -12.93
CA LYS A 188 -1.84 11.64 -11.88
C LYS A 188 -0.89 10.43 -11.97
N VAL A 189 -0.84 9.69 -13.08
CA VAL A 189 0.17 8.61 -13.26
C VAL A 189 1.58 9.11 -13.03
N GLU A 190 1.89 10.31 -13.50
CA GLU A 190 3.19 10.96 -13.26
C GLU A 190 3.51 11.08 -11.77
N GLU A 191 2.54 11.48 -10.95
CA GLU A 191 2.70 11.62 -9.50
C GLU A 191 3.01 10.27 -8.84
N TYR A 192 2.29 9.21 -9.25
CA TYR A 192 2.53 7.85 -8.78
C TYR A 192 3.87 7.29 -9.25
N LEU A 193 4.21 7.49 -10.52
CA LEU A 193 5.48 7.04 -11.09
C LEU A 193 6.65 7.75 -10.41
N LEU A 194 6.57 9.07 -10.21
CA LEU A 194 7.58 9.85 -9.47
C LEU A 194 7.70 9.37 -8.03
N SER A 195 6.59 9.06 -7.36
CA SER A 195 6.62 8.57 -5.97
C SER A 195 7.43 7.28 -5.81
N VAL A 196 7.51 6.47 -6.87
CA VAL A 196 8.31 5.25 -6.94
C VAL A 196 9.74 5.53 -7.43
N LEU A 197 9.91 6.32 -8.49
CA LEU A 197 11.22 6.58 -9.09
C LEU A 197 12.15 7.40 -8.18
N THR A 198 11.61 8.40 -7.46
CA THR A 198 12.39 9.25 -6.55
C THR A 198 13.17 8.45 -5.49
N PRO A 199 12.53 7.56 -4.70
CA PRO A 199 13.27 6.74 -3.73
C PRO A 199 14.17 5.68 -4.38
N LEU A 200 13.82 5.14 -5.56
CA LEU A 200 14.72 4.24 -6.29
C LEU A 200 16.01 4.94 -6.75
N ALA A 201 15.94 6.23 -7.07
CA ALA A 201 17.09 7.06 -7.40
C ALA A 201 17.89 7.52 -6.17
N GLY A 202 17.53 7.08 -4.96
CA GLY A 202 18.18 7.45 -3.71
C GLY A 202 17.84 8.86 -3.21
N SER A 203 16.86 9.52 -3.82
CA SER A 203 16.34 10.79 -3.32
C SER A 203 15.35 10.51 -2.20
N ASN A 204 15.42 11.30 -1.12
CA ASN A 204 14.46 11.20 -0.05
C ASN A 204 13.09 11.66 -0.58
N GLY A 205 12.15 10.73 -0.68
CA GLY A 205 10.76 11.08 -0.93
C GLY A 205 10.28 12.03 0.15
N HIS A 206 9.59 13.10 -0.24
CA HIS A 206 8.82 13.90 0.71
C HIS A 206 7.73 12.98 1.27
N VAL A 207 7.99 12.36 2.42
CA VAL A 207 6.93 11.76 3.25
C VAL A 207 6.15 12.95 3.78
N GLN A 208 5.16 13.38 3.01
CA GLN A 208 4.26 14.43 3.42
C GLN A 208 3.53 13.91 4.67
N ASP A 209 3.51 14.69 5.75
CA ASP A 209 2.88 14.37 7.04
C ASP A 209 1.39 14.00 6.94
N SER A 210 0.79 14.13 5.76
CA SER A 210 -0.61 13.85 5.47
C SER A 210 -1.00 12.38 5.56
N VAL A 211 -0.07 11.42 5.44
CA VAL A 211 -0.43 9.98 5.54
C VAL A 211 -0.85 9.60 6.97
N GLY A 212 -0.45 10.38 7.98
CA GLY A 212 -0.64 10.08 9.40
C GLY A 212 -1.84 10.74 10.08
N ASN A 213 -2.65 11.54 9.39
CA ASN A 213 -3.76 12.24 10.03
C ASN A 213 -5.00 11.33 10.16
N GLY A 214 -5.04 10.53 11.21
CA GLY A 214 -6.18 9.68 11.57
C GLY A 214 -5.80 8.65 12.64
N SER A 215 -6.81 8.00 13.23
CA SER A 215 -6.60 6.83 14.09
C SER A 215 -6.72 5.56 13.27
N VAL A 216 -5.85 4.58 13.54
CA VAL A 216 -6.00 3.22 13.00
C VAL A 216 -7.35 2.66 13.46
N SER A 217 -8.12 2.08 12.54
CA SER A 217 -9.41 1.47 12.85
C SER A 217 -9.24 0.22 13.73
N ALA A 218 -10.19 -0.01 14.64
CA ALA A 218 -10.20 -1.22 15.48
C ALA A 218 -10.28 -2.51 14.64
N GLU A 219 -11.00 -2.47 13.51
CA GLU A 219 -11.08 -3.58 12.56
C GLU A 219 -9.70 -3.90 11.94
N CYS A 220 -8.91 -2.88 11.56
CA CYS A 220 -7.56 -3.07 11.04
C CYS A 220 -6.59 -3.62 12.09
N ILE A 221 -6.69 -3.14 13.35
CA ILE A 221 -5.89 -3.67 14.47
C ILE A 221 -6.20 -5.15 14.68
N TRP A 222 -7.49 -5.52 14.72
CA TRP A 222 -7.92 -6.90 14.90
C TRP A 222 -7.48 -7.79 13.73
N MET A 223 -7.64 -7.32 12.50
CA MET A 223 -7.20 -8.01 11.27
C MET A 223 -5.69 -8.27 11.30
N THR A 224 -4.89 -7.26 11.66
CA THR A 224 -3.43 -7.38 11.78
C THR A 224 -3.04 -8.33 12.91
N ALA A 225 -3.68 -8.25 14.08
CA ALA A 225 -3.42 -9.15 15.19
C ALA A 225 -3.77 -10.61 14.86
N SER A 226 -4.89 -10.84 14.16
CA SER A 226 -5.28 -12.16 13.65
C SER A 226 -4.24 -12.71 12.69
N ALA A 227 -3.76 -11.89 11.75
CA ALA A 227 -2.69 -12.27 10.83
C ALA A 227 -1.41 -12.67 11.58
N VAL A 228 -0.96 -11.85 12.53
CA VAL A 228 0.22 -12.12 13.36
C VAL A 228 0.07 -13.44 14.13
N CYS A 229 -1.08 -13.67 14.77
CA CYS A 229 -1.34 -14.87 15.55
C CYS A 229 -1.24 -16.14 14.68
N GLN A 230 -1.89 -16.12 13.51
CA GLN A 230 -1.82 -17.24 12.55
C GLN A 230 -0.39 -17.46 12.03
N LEU A 231 0.34 -16.38 11.73
CA LEU A 231 1.71 -16.46 11.25
C LEU A 231 2.69 -16.97 12.32
N GLN A 232 2.57 -16.55 13.58
CA GLN A 232 3.40 -17.05 14.68
C GLN A 232 3.20 -18.55 14.94
N HIS A 233 2.02 -19.09 14.61
CA HIS A 233 1.75 -20.52 14.71
C HIS A 233 2.51 -21.31 13.63
N LEU A 234 2.50 -20.84 12.38
CA LEU A 234 3.16 -21.50 11.25
C LEU A 234 4.67 -21.23 11.18
N TYR A 235 5.10 -20.06 11.66
CA TYR A 235 6.48 -19.62 11.64
C TYR A 235 6.92 -19.26 13.05
N PRO A 236 7.32 -20.25 13.87
CA PRO A 236 7.72 -20.01 15.26
C PRO A 236 8.85 -18.98 15.39
N PHE A 237 9.70 -18.81 14.37
CA PHE A 237 10.74 -17.77 14.35
C PHE A 237 10.16 -16.35 14.36
N LEU A 238 8.91 -16.13 13.94
CA LEU A 238 8.24 -14.84 14.03
C LEU A 238 7.86 -14.46 15.47
N LYS A 239 7.92 -15.40 16.43
CA LYS A 239 7.69 -15.10 17.85
C LYS A 239 8.74 -14.16 18.43
N SER A 240 9.95 -14.11 17.86
CA SER A 240 10.98 -13.14 18.28
C SER A 240 10.75 -11.76 17.67
N ILE A 241 9.90 -11.65 16.66
CA ILE A 241 9.67 -10.43 15.88
C ILE A 241 8.39 -9.74 16.34
N PHE A 242 7.33 -10.53 16.52
CA PHE A 242 6.08 -10.05 17.06
C PHE A 242 6.05 -10.31 18.56
N LEU A 243 5.90 -9.24 19.34
CA LEU A 243 5.67 -9.37 20.78
C LEU A 243 4.35 -10.12 21.00
N PRO A 244 4.29 -11.08 21.94
CA PRO A 244 3.04 -11.73 22.29
C PRO A 244 2.04 -10.67 22.75
N SER A 245 0.88 -10.63 22.09
CA SER A 245 -0.28 -9.87 22.53
C SER A 245 -0.61 -10.29 23.96
N ARG A 246 -0.55 -9.36 24.92
CA ARG A 246 -1.11 -9.60 26.26
C ARG A 246 -2.64 -9.62 26.13
N GLU A 247 -3.22 -10.81 26.11
CA GLU A 247 -4.64 -11.01 26.36
C GLU A 247 -4.94 -10.77 27.84
N ASP A 248 -4.79 -9.54 28.32
CA ASP A 248 -5.19 -9.13 29.67
C ASP A 248 -5.60 -7.65 29.66
N VAL A 249 -6.70 -7.33 28.97
CA VAL A 249 -7.50 -6.16 29.33
C VAL A 249 -8.63 -6.66 30.22
N ASN A 250 -8.28 -6.91 31.48
CA ASN A 250 -9.27 -7.03 32.53
C ASN A 250 -9.84 -5.63 32.76
N VAL A 251 -11.16 -5.52 32.63
CA VAL A 251 -11.96 -4.34 32.98
C VAL A 251 -11.81 -4.12 34.48
N GLU A 252 -10.90 -3.24 34.87
CA GLU A 252 -10.75 -2.88 36.28
C GLU A 252 -11.78 -1.80 36.64
N ASN A 253 -12.74 -2.24 37.45
CA ASN A 253 -13.79 -1.45 38.07
C ASN A 253 -13.19 -0.26 38.83
N THR A 254 -13.71 0.94 38.58
CA THR A 254 -13.50 2.08 39.48
C THR A 254 -14.33 1.87 40.75
N PRO A 255 -13.78 2.12 41.95
CA PRO A 255 -14.41 1.71 43.19
C PRO A 255 -15.45 2.73 43.68
N SER A 256 -16.64 2.24 44.00
CA SER A 256 -17.56 2.91 44.91
C SER A 256 -16.93 3.02 46.30
N SER A 257 -16.71 4.24 46.81
CA SER A 257 -16.53 4.47 48.25
C SER A 257 -17.74 5.21 48.80
N SER A 258 -18.25 4.70 49.92
CA SER A 258 -19.46 5.15 50.58
C SER A 258 -19.14 5.64 51.99
N LYS A 259 -19.67 6.84 52.32
CA LYS A 259 -20.24 7.26 53.63
C LYS A 259 -19.31 7.33 54.88
N PRO A 260 -19.75 7.97 56.00
CA PRO A 260 -20.35 9.31 56.13
C PRO A 260 -19.91 10.08 57.42
N SER A 261 -20.46 11.30 57.58
CA SER A 261 -20.86 11.98 58.84
C SER A 261 -19.87 12.90 59.60
N GLY A 262 -20.35 14.13 59.91
CA GLY A 262 -19.78 15.04 60.92
C GLY A 262 -19.88 16.55 60.60
N LYS A 263 -20.93 17.24 61.10
CA LYS A 263 -21.12 18.71 61.18
C LYS A 263 -20.15 19.35 62.23
N PRO A 264 -19.87 20.69 62.32
CA PRO A 264 -20.87 21.80 62.39
C PRO A 264 -20.47 23.23 61.88
N ALA A 265 -21.47 24.12 62.01
CA ALA A 265 -21.59 25.61 61.91
C ALA A 265 -20.44 26.46 62.54
N ALA A 266 -20.20 27.77 62.33
CA ALA A 266 -20.84 28.92 61.65
C ALA A 266 -19.79 30.07 61.45
N ASP A 267 -20.20 31.11 60.70
CA ASP A 267 -19.93 32.56 60.89
C ASP A 267 -18.78 33.35 60.20
N HIS A 268 -19.20 34.54 59.70
CA HIS A 268 -18.50 35.81 59.38
C HIS A 268 -17.51 35.82 58.18
N SER A 269 -17.71 36.50 57.05
CA SER A 269 -18.06 37.90 56.64
C SER A 269 -16.87 38.70 56.08
N SER A 270 -17.02 39.12 54.81
CA SER A 270 -16.58 40.39 54.18
C SER A 270 -15.18 40.60 53.57
N SER A 271 -15.20 41.31 52.42
CA SER A 271 -14.15 42.15 51.80
C SER A 271 -13.03 41.40 51.02
N SER A 272 -12.53 41.75 49.82
CA SER A 272 -12.62 42.89 48.88
C SER A 272 -11.74 42.54 47.64
N ALA A 273 -12.24 42.63 46.39
CA ALA A 273 -11.89 43.63 45.35
C ALA A 273 -10.66 43.29 44.42
N PRO A 274 -10.49 43.89 43.20
CA PRO A 274 -10.55 43.16 41.90
C PRO A 274 -9.50 43.60 40.82
N GLN A 275 -9.78 43.25 39.53
CA GLN A 275 -9.21 43.74 38.23
C GLN A 275 -8.02 42.91 37.68
N VAL A 276 -7.96 42.50 36.39
CA VAL A 276 -7.67 43.26 35.14
C VAL A 276 -8.06 42.38 33.91
N LEU A 277 -8.98 42.76 33.02
CA LEU A 277 -8.85 43.50 31.74
C LEU A 277 -7.99 42.86 30.61
N SER A 278 -8.62 42.40 29.51
CA SER A 278 -8.36 42.94 28.16
C SER A 278 -9.33 42.36 27.10
N LYS A 279 -9.74 43.24 26.19
CA LYS A 279 -10.74 43.08 25.13
C LYS A 279 -10.04 42.79 23.79
N ARG A 280 -10.68 42.04 22.89
CA ARG A 280 -10.66 42.31 21.44
C ARG A 280 -11.98 41.90 20.79
N LYS A 281 -12.56 42.85 20.03
CA LYS A 281 -13.85 42.79 19.32
C LYS A 281 -13.63 43.43 17.95
N SER A 282 -14.00 42.76 16.87
CA SER A 282 -14.20 43.26 15.49
C SER A 282 -15.14 42.24 14.83
N VAL A 283 -16.42 42.45 14.50
CA VAL A 283 -17.22 43.51 13.84
C VAL A 283 -17.08 43.55 12.31
N LEU A 284 -18.20 43.16 11.65
CA LEU A 284 -18.69 43.41 10.28
C LEU A 284 -17.90 42.78 9.11
N SER A 285 -18.51 42.21 8.07
CA SER A 285 -19.73 42.63 7.34
C SER A 285 -20.52 41.47 6.69
N LYS A 286 -21.81 41.74 6.42
CA LYS A 286 -22.79 40.95 5.68
C LYS A 286 -22.73 41.25 4.17
N ASP A 287 -23.03 40.27 3.32
CA ASP A 287 -23.80 40.37 2.05
C ASP A 287 -24.18 38.93 1.61
N LYS A 288 -25.45 38.51 1.65
CA LYS A 288 -26.54 38.59 0.64
C LYS A 288 -26.38 37.68 -0.61
N SER A 289 -27.21 36.63 -0.62
CA SER A 289 -27.68 35.68 -1.67
C SER A 289 -28.24 36.38 -2.95
N PRO A 290 -28.75 35.70 -4.04
CA PRO A 290 -29.31 34.33 -4.10
C PRO A 290 -29.19 33.52 -5.43
N GLN A 291 -29.82 32.33 -5.37
CA GLN A 291 -29.98 31.25 -6.36
C GLN A 291 -30.64 31.64 -7.70
N ILE A 292 -30.35 30.85 -8.74
CA ILE A 292 -31.20 30.63 -9.93
C ILE A 292 -31.35 29.12 -10.17
N THR A 293 -32.61 28.69 -10.31
CA THR A 293 -33.09 27.36 -10.72
C THR A 293 -33.92 27.47 -11.99
N SER A 294 -33.75 26.54 -12.95
CA SER A 294 -34.76 26.07 -13.94
C SER A 294 -34.08 25.00 -14.83
N SER A 295 -34.34 23.69 -14.75
CA SER A 295 -35.48 22.90 -15.27
C SER A 295 -35.74 23.05 -16.77
N ILE A 296 -35.72 21.93 -17.54
CA ILE A 296 -36.76 21.45 -18.49
C ILE A 296 -36.24 20.26 -19.34
N ASN A 297 -36.91 19.11 -19.13
CA ASN A 297 -37.44 18.05 -20.02
C ASN A 297 -36.63 17.33 -21.13
N ASP A 298 -36.62 16.00 -20.96
CA ASP A 298 -37.10 14.91 -21.84
C ASP A 298 -36.87 14.90 -23.35
N GLY A 299 -36.36 13.75 -23.84
CA GLY A 299 -36.37 13.37 -25.24
C GLY A 299 -35.65 12.05 -25.54
N ASP A 300 -36.36 10.94 -25.33
CA ASP A 300 -36.05 9.57 -25.74
C ASP A 300 -35.74 9.46 -27.25
N SER A 301 -34.66 8.77 -27.64
CA SER A 301 -34.65 7.80 -28.76
C SER A 301 -33.26 7.25 -29.10
N ASN A 302 -33.20 5.92 -29.03
CA ASN A 302 -32.22 5.01 -29.61
C ASN A 302 -31.60 5.48 -30.93
N ARG A 303 -30.26 5.48 -31.01
CA ARG A 303 -29.57 5.01 -32.22
C ARG A 303 -28.14 4.56 -31.95
N VAL A 304 -27.97 3.26 -32.12
CA VAL A 304 -26.71 2.54 -32.38
C VAL A 304 -25.94 3.24 -33.49
N VAL A 305 -24.73 3.74 -33.20
CA VAL A 305 -23.70 4.02 -34.21
C VAL A 305 -22.31 3.79 -33.59
N ASP A 306 -21.62 2.79 -34.13
CA ASP A 306 -20.18 2.55 -34.07
C ASP A 306 -19.38 3.85 -34.18
N LYS A 307 -18.52 4.14 -33.19
CA LYS A 307 -17.34 4.97 -33.40
C LYS A 307 -16.16 4.40 -32.61
N THR A 308 -15.42 3.55 -33.31
CA THR A 308 -13.95 3.48 -33.23
C THR A 308 -13.38 4.89 -33.09
N ALA A 309 -12.79 5.19 -31.94
CA ALA A 309 -12.02 6.41 -31.72
C ALA A 309 -10.66 6.04 -31.12
N ASP A 310 -9.63 6.50 -31.82
CA ASP A 310 -8.21 6.30 -31.59
C ASP A 310 -7.79 6.58 -30.14
N HIS A 311 -7.35 5.54 -29.43
CA HIS A 311 -6.58 5.65 -28.20
C HIS A 311 -5.12 5.25 -28.49
N THR A 312 -4.42 6.12 -29.21
CA THR A 312 -2.97 6.05 -29.38
C THR A 312 -2.39 7.43 -29.05
N ASN A 313 -1.32 7.47 -28.26
CA ASN A 313 -0.40 8.61 -28.02
C ASN A 313 -0.57 9.53 -26.78
N CYS A 314 -1.32 9.19 -25.73
CA CYS A 314 -1.26 10.00 -24.49
C CYS A 314 -0.05 9.69 -23.56
N PHE A 315 0.52 8.48 -23.61
CA PHE A 315 1.63 8.10 -22.72
C PHE A 315 3.00 8.62 -23.21
N ASP A 316 3.27 8.57 -24.52
CA ASP A 316 4.53 9.09 -25.08
C ASP A 316 4.68 10.61 -24.89
N LEU A 317 3.57 11.36 -25.00
CA LEU A 317 3.57 12.82 -24.79
C LEU A 317 3.80 13.23 -23.33
N GLY A 318 3.48 12.37 -22.36
CA GLY A 318 3.75 12.60 -20.95
C GLY A 318 5.24 12.37 -20.59
N LEU A 319 5.84 11.31 -21.13
CA LEU A 319 7.23 10.92 -20.87
C LEU A 319 8.25 11.81 -21.61
N GLU A 320 7.97 12.21 -22.86
CA GLU A 320 8.80 13.22 -23.54
C GLU A 320 8.73 14.58 -22.84
N ARG A 321 7.56 14.97 -22.31
CA ARG A 321 7.41 16.18 -21.49
C ARG A 321 8.10 16.08 -20.14
N LEU A 322 8.20 14.90 -19.54
CA LEU A 322 9.01 14.67 -18.33
C LEU A 322 10.51 14.81 -18.62
N ALA A 323 10.99 14.30 -19.75
CA ALA A 323 12.37 14.47 -20.19
C ALA A 323 12.72 15.94 -20.48
N THR A 324 11.79 16.71 -21.05
CA THR A 324 12.02 18.11 -21.47
C THR A 324 11.65 19.19 -20.44
N ASN A 325 10.63 19.01 -19.60
CA ASN A 325 10.15 20.06 -18.68
C ASN A 325 10.67 19.96 -17.24
N PHE A 326 11.19 18.81 -16.81
CA PHE A 326 11.62 18.60 -15.42
C PHE A 326 13.10 18.27 -15.23
N GLY A 327 13.92 18.40 -16.28
CA GLY A 327 15.36 18.13 -16.17
C GLY A 327 15.64 16.70 -15.70
N VAL A 328 14.82 15.73 -16.11
CA VAL A 328 15.04 14.30 -15.81
C VAL A 328 16.35 13.83 -16.43
N GLU A 329 16.80 14.41 -17.55
CA GLU A 329 18.18 14.22 -18.04
C GLU A 329 19.25 14.78 -17.09
N ARG A 330 18.98 15.89 -16.38
CA ARG A 330 19.88 16.44 -15.34
C ARG A 330 19.84 15.65 -14.03
N LEU A 331 18.72 14.99 -13.72
CA LEU A 331 18.63 14.07 -12.59
C LEU A 331 19.36 12.76 -12.89
N ILE A 332 19.24 12.23 -14.12
CA ILE A 332 19.97 11.04 -14.60
C ILE A 332 21.48 11.34 -14.78
N ALA A 333 21.86 12.56 -15.18
CA ALA A 333 23.27 12.95 -15.40
C ALA A 333 24.05 13.28 -14.13
N ASN A 334 23.39 13.57 -13.00
CA ASN A 334 24.05 13.86 -11.71
C ASN A 334 24.00 12.70 -10.70
N LEU A 335 23.43 11.54 -11.10
CA LEU A 335 23.46 10.34 -10.27
C LEU A 335 24.79 9.60 -10.47
N PRO A 336 25.56 9.33 -9.40
CA PRO A 336 26.74 8.49 -9.51
C PRO A 336 26.32 7.07 -9.90
N LEU A 337 26.56 6.69 -11.16
CA LEU A 337 26.59 5.31 -11.67
C LEU A 337 25.37 4.41 -11.33
N MET A 338 24.14 4.95 -11.37
CA MET A 338 22.92 4.15 -11.19
C MET A 338 22.06 4.19 -12.45
N ARG A 339 22.27 3.24 -13.35
CA ARG A 339 21.39 3.03 -14.51
C ARG A 339 20.11 2.33 -14.03
N ILE A 340 19.06 3.09 -13.77
CA ILE A 340 17.71 2.54 -13.58
C ILE A 340 17.06 2.47 -14.96
N PRO A 341 16.91 1.28 -15.58
CA PRO A 341 16.09 1.17 -16.78
C PRO A 341 14.63 1.33 -16.37
N VAL A 342 13.98 2.31 -16.99
CA VAL A 342 12.53 2.41 -17.04
C VAL A 342 12.11 1.78 -18.36
N VAL A 343 11.36 0.69 -18.31
CA VAL A 343 10.79 0.07 -19.52
C VAL A 343 9.31 0.44 -19.56
N SER A 344 8.95 1.33 -20.49
CA SER A 344 7.56 1.63 -20.84
C SER A 344 7.07 0.63 -21.88
N PHE A 345 5.82 0.17 -21.73
CA PHE A 345 5.08 -0.61 -22.72
C PHE A 345 3.89 0.18 -23.23
#